data_AF-A0A0F8XPM3-F1
#
_entry.id   AF-A0A0F8XPM3-F1
#
_cell.length_a   1.000
_cell.length_b   1.000
_cell.length_c   1.000
_cell.angle_alpha   90.00
_cell.angle_beta   90.00
_cell.angle_gamma   90.00
#
_symmetry.space_group_name_H-M   'P 1'
#
loop_
_entity.id
_entity.type
_entity.pdbx_description
1 polymer ?
#
loop_
_entity_poly.entity_id
_entity_poly.type
_entity_poly.pdbx_seq_one_letter_code
_entity_poly.pdbx_strand_id
1 'polypeptide(L)'
;MAGQSFEEGLDSYHPNGFHPVHLGDIFHCRYKVLRKLGYGRYSTVLEPMGETLASFGTLFPKGQVPSPIIQRFTKQLLLALDYAHRSGVIHTDIQPRNVMIQISDLSIIASQPLRDFYIPESSNLMDLDVALCDWGAASWTDNHLTEVIQPVLLRAPEVILRAPWGAPVDIWNLGAVLLEVLDAVRMFDGRAAQTGGVYKTKHHLEEMVALFGPFPSWLLAQGKKEVVDEFFDENGRIRDPIPRPEAMLENWIESLAGDDKAEFIMFLKSMMKIDPRDRLMPKQLLDEPWLQHTS
;
A
#
# COMPACT_ATOMS: atom_id res chain seq x y z
N MET A 1 18.44 -25.26 13.01
CA MET A 1 19.77 -24.91 12.45
C MET A 1 19.98 -23.44 12.69
N ALA A 2 21.10 -23.09 13.34
CA ALA A 2 21.41 -21.72 13.76
C ALA A 2 21.58 -20.78 12.56
N GLY A 3 21.16 -19.53 12.73
CA GLY A 3 21.23 -18.50 11.71
C GLY A 3 22.66 -18.24 11.28
N GLN A 4 22.91 -18.31 9.97
CA GLN A 4 24.10 -17.73 9.38
C GLN A 4 24.00 -16.21 9.54
N SER A 5 24.98 -15.61 10.21
CA SER A 5 25.16 -14.17 10.19
C SER A 5 25.49 -13.76 8.76
N PHE A 6 24.63 -12.92 8.20
CA PHE A 6 24.83 -12.21 6.94
C PHE A 6 25.84 -11.08 7.16
N GLU A 7 27.04 -11.39 7.67
CA GLU A 7 28.14 -10.44 7.73
C GLU A 7 29.05 -10.66 6.51
N GLU A 8 29.29 -9.57 5.79
CA GLU A 8 30.19 -9.50 4.66
C GLU A 8 31.63 -9.75 5.14
N GLY A 9 32.02 -11.02 5.21
CA GLY A 9 33.38 -11.40 5.57
C GLY A 9 34.39 -10.81 4.59
N LEU A 10 35.58 -10.42 5.11
CA LEU A 10 36.68 -9.86 4.31
C LEU A 10 37.03 -10.72 3.09
N ASP A 11 36.81 -12.03 3.19
CA ASP A 11 37.02 -12.99 2.11
C ASP A 11 36.16 -12.73 0.87
N SER A 12 35.09 -11.92 0.96
CA SER A 12 34.24 -11.59 -0.19
C SER A 12 34.83 -10.52 -1.11
N TYR A 13 35.89 -9.82 -0.67
CA TYR A 13 36.54 -8.72 -1.39
C TYR A 13 37.77 -9.23 -2.16
N HIS A 14 37.53 -9.90 -3.28
CA HIS A 14 38.57 -10.43 -4.18
C HIS A 14 38.25 -10.11 -5.65
N PRO A 15 39.17 -10.30 -6.61
CA PRO A 15 38.84 -10.24 -8.03
C PRO A 15 37.64 -11.14 -8.36
N ASN A 16 36.61 -10.62 -9.05
CA ASN A 16 35.29 -11.24 -9.28
C ASN A 16 34.37 -11.40 -8.05
N GLY A 17 34.74 -10.83 -6.90
CA GLY A 17 33.93 -10.69 -5.69
C GLY A 17 33.34 -9.29 -5.55
N PHE A 18 33.05 -8.85 -4.32
CA PHE A 18 32.59 -7.49 -4.07
C PHE A 18 33.71 -6.47 -4.35
N HIS A 19 33.33 -5.37 -5.00
CA HIS A 19 34.24 -4.24 -5.17
C HIS A 19 34.37 -3.50 -3.83
N PRO A 20 35.58 -3.24 -3.32
CA PRO A 20 35.76 -2.46 -2.09
C PRO A 20 35.31 -1.01 -2.33
N VAL A 21 34.43 -0.52 -1.46
CA VAL A 21 33.88 0.83 -1.53
C VAL A 21 34.06 1.51 -0.17
N HIS A 22 34.76 2.65 -0.16
CA HIS A 22 35.01 3.44 1.03
C HIS A 22 34.21 4.75 1.00
N LEU A 23 33.86 5.27 2.18
CA LEU A 23 33.25 6.59 2.29
C LEU A 23 34.21 7.64 1.73
N GLY A 24 33.72 8.47 0.81
CA GLY A 24 34.50 9.50 0.13
C GLY A 24 35.03 9.11 -1.24
N ASP A 25 34.99 7.83 -1.65
CA ASP A 25 35.41 7.40 -2.98
C ASP A 25 34.63 8.16 -4.07
N ILE A 26 35.30 8.53 -5.16
CA ILE A 26 34.69 9.23 -6.30
C ILE A 26 34.76 8.32 -7.53
N PHE A 27 33.60 7.76 -7.93
CA PHE A 27 33.48 6.94 -9.13
C PHE A 27 33.21 7.79 -10.37
N HIS A 28 33.92 7.49 -11.46
CA HIS A 28 33.83 8.18 -12.75
C HIS A 28 33.93 9.72 -12.66
N CYS A 29 34.67 10.23 -11.68
CA CYS A 29 34.78 11.67 -11.39
C CYS A 29 33.44 12.37 -11.16
N ARG A 30 32.36 11.62 -10.86
CA ARG A 30 30.99 12.13 -10.82
C ARG A 30 30.24 11.74 -9.55
N TYR A 31 30.48 10.54 -9.01
CA TYR A 31 29.67 9.99 -7.92
C TYR A 31 30.52 9.81 -6.66
N LYS A 32 30.26 10.62 -5.62
CA LYS A 32 30.93 10.50 -4.33
C LYS A 32 30.15 9.54 -3.42
N VAL A 33 30.84 8.57 -2.83
CA VAL A 33 30.26 7.66 -1.84
C VAL A 33 30.05 8.41 -0.53
N LEU A 34 28.78 8.63 -0.16
CA LEU A 34 28.42 9.31 1.08
C LEU A 34 28.16 8.34 2.23
N ARG A 35 27.55 7.19 1.93
CA ARG A 35 27.16 6.19 2.93
C ARG A 35 26.99 4.82 2.29
N LYS A 36 27.37 3.76 3.03
CA LYS A 36 27.01 2.37 2.70
C LYS A 36 25.76 2.01 3.49
N LEU A 37 24.68 1.67 2.78
CA LEU A 37 23.39 1.28 3.40
C LEU A 37 23.23 -0.24 3.53
N GLY A 38 24.04 -1.00 2.80
CA GLY A 38 24.03 -2.46 2.79
C GLY A 38 25.07 -2.99 1.80
N TYR A 39 25.02 -4.28 1.54
CA TYR A 39 25.83 -4.94 0.51
C TYR A 39 24.90 -5.77 -0.39
N GLY A 40 25.30 -5.98 -1.64
CA GLY A 40 24.46 -6.66 -2.62
C GLY A 40 25.18 -6.90 -3.94
N ARG A 41 24.68 -7.86 -4.73
CA ARG A 41 25.22 -8.16 -6.06
C ARG A 41 24.74 -7.18 -7.14
N TYR A 42 23.64 -6.49 -6.88
CA TYR A 42 22.99 -5.58 -7.82
C TYR A 42 22.71 -4.25 -7.14
N SER A 43 22.64 -3.19 -7.94
CA SER A 43 22.29 -1.85 -7.50
C SER A 43 21.41 -1.19 -8.54
N THR A 44 20.36 -0.52 -8.09
CA THR A 44 19.48 0.30 -8.91
C THR A 44 19.73 1.77 -8.60
N VAL A 45 19.85 2.60 -9.62
CA VAL A 45 19.94 4.05 -9.48
C VAL A 45 18.57 4.61 -9.82
N LEU A 46 17.96 5.32 -8.87
CA LEU A 46 16.62 5.89 -8.99
C LEU A 46 16.69 7.40 -8.78
N GLU A 47 15.65 8.10 -9.22
CA GLU A 47 15.47 9.51 -8.89
C GLU A 47 15.29 9.67 -7.38
N PRO A 48 15.88 10.71 -6.76
CA PRO A 48 15.70 10.97 -5.35
C PRO A 48 14.25 11.37 -5.08
N MET A 49 13.65 10.73 -4.08
CA MET A 49 12.30 11.03 -3.61
C MET A 49 12.36 11.61 -2.19
N GLY A 50 11.29 12.27 -1.79
CA GLY A 50 11.06 12.81 -0.46
C GLY A 50 10.65 11.74 0.54
N GLU A 51 9.83 12.12 1.51
CA GLU A 51 9.29 11.18 2.49
C GLU A 51 8.17 10.32 1.91
N THR A 52 7.78 9.30 2.68
CA THR A 52 6.68 8.40 2.30
C THR A 52 5.35 8.89 2.87
N LEU A 53 4.22 8.47 2.31
CA LEU A 53 2.91 8.77 2.90
C LEU A 53 2.74 8.22 4.32
N ALA A 54 3.58 7.28 4.77
CA ALA A 54 3.59 6.81 6.16
C ALA A 54 4.02 7.89 7.17
N SER A 55 4.83 8.88 6.77
CA SER A 55 5.23 10.01 7.62
C SER A 55 4.56 11.33 7.21
N PHE A 56 4.10 11.45 5.96
CA PHE A 56 3.56 12.70 5.43
C PHE A 56 2.37 13.26 6.25
N GLY A 57 1.51 12.38 6.79
CA GLY A 57 0.41 12.80 7.67
C GLY A 57 0.88 13.59 8.90
N THR A 58 2.12 13.39 9.37
CA THR A 58 2.67 14.09 10.55
C THR A 58 2.85 15.59 10.35
N LEU A 59 2.80 16.07 9.11
CA LEU A 59 2.80 17.50 8.78
C LEU A 59 1.45 18.18 9.11
N PHE A 60 0.39 17.41 9.36
CA PHE A 60 -0.95 17.92 9.57
C PHE A 60 -1.45 17.66 11.00
N PRO A 61 -2.31 18.55 11.55
CA PRO A 61 -2.97 18.30 12.82
C PRO A 61 -3.70 16.96 12.82
N LYS A 62 -3.57 16.21 13.92
CA LYS A 62 -4.14 14.86 14.09
C LYS A 62 -3.67 13.79 13.08
N GLY A 63 -2.70 14.10 12.22
CA GLY A 63 -2.26 13.16 11.18
C GLY A 63 -3.16 13.12 9.94
N GLN A 64 -4.14 14.02 9.82
CA GLN A 64 -5.19 13.97 8.81
C GLN A 64 -4.82 14.85 7.60
N VAL A 65 -4.57 14.22 6.45
CA VAL A 65 -4.19 14.97 5.24
C VAL A 65 -5.44 15.57 4.57
N PRO A 66 -5.43 16.85 4.18
CA PRO A 66 -6.58 17.50 3.54
C PRO A 66 -7.10 16.79 2.28
N SER A 67 -8.43 16.69 2.17
CA SER A 67 -9.15 16.05 1.05
C SER A 67 -8.60 16.43 -0.34
N PRO A 68 -8.37 17.72 -0.68
CA PRO A 68 -7.91 18.07 -2.02
C PRO A 68 -6.51 17.52 -2.36
N ILE A 69 -5.62 17.38 -1.36
CA ILE A 69 -4.32 16.76 -1.53
C ILE A 69 -4.49 15.26 -1.81
N ILE A 70 -5.35 14.59 -1.04
CA ILE A 70 -5.61 13.15 -1.23
C ILE A 70 -6.29 12.86 -2.56
N GLN A 71 -7.23 13.70 -3.01
CA GLN A 71 -7.83 13.57 -4.34
C GLN A 71 -6.76 13.65 -5.43
N ARG A 72 -5.86 14.63 -5.35
CA ARG A 72 -4.74 14.79 -6.29
C ARG A 72 -3.81 13.58 -6.28
N PHE A 73 -3.37 13.13 -5.10
CA PHE A 73 -2.51 11.95 -4.97
C PHE A 73 -3.20 10.68 -5.48
N THR A 74 -4.49 10.53 -5.20
CA THR A 74 -5.30 9.41 -5.69
C THR A 74 -5.31 9.36 -7.21
N LYS A 75 -5.52 10.49 -7.88
CA LYS A 75 -5.45 10.57 -9.36
C LYS A 75 -4.09 10.08 -9.89
N GLN A 76 -3.00 10.53 -9.28
CA GLN A 76 -1.65 10.12 -9.69
C GLN A 76 -1.39 8.63 -9.48
N LEU A 77 -1.81 8.08 -8.34
CA LEU A 77 -1.70 6.66 -8.05
C LEU A 77 -2.55 5.81 -9.00
N LEU A 78 -3.78 6.23 -9.31
CA LEU A 78 -4.63 5.54 -10.28
C LEU A 78 -4.03 5.58 -11.69
N LEU A 79 -3.41 6.69 -12.12
CA LEU A 79 -2.69 6.75 -13.39
C LEU A 79 -1.48 5.80 -13.42
N ALA A 80 -0.72 5.72 -12.33
CA ALA A 80 0.39 4.77 -12.22
C ALA A 80 -0.08 3.31 -12.27
N LEU A 81 -1.19 2.98 -11.59
CA LEU A 81 -1.79 1.65 -11.62
C LEU A 81 -2.38 1.31 -12.99
N ASP A 82 -3.07 2.24 -13.68
CA ASP A 82 -3.56 2.02 -15.05
C ASP A 82 -2.40 1.61 -15.96
N TYR A 83 -1.30 2.36 -15.90
CA TYR A 83 -0.11 2.09 -16.70
C TYR A 83 0.50 0.72 -16.38
N ALA A 84 0.70 0.42 -15.09
CA ALA A 84 1.29 -0.85 -14.66
C ALA A 84 0.42 -2.05 -15.05
N HIS A 85 -0.89 -2.00 -14.77
CA HIS A 85 -1.84 -3.08 -15.05
C HIS A 85 -1.95 -3.34 -16.54
N ARG A 86 -1.99 -2.29 -17.38
CA ARG A 86 -1.99 -2.42 -18.85
C ARG A 86 -0.66 -2.94 -19.41
N SER A 87 0.43 -2.77 -18.65
CA SER A 87 1.74 -3.34 -18.96
C SER A 87 1.91 -4.77 -18.42
N GLY A 88 0.85 -5.36 -17.85
CA GLY A 88 0.87 -6.72 -17.32
C GLY A 88 1.58 -6.86 -15.98
N VAL A 89 1.76 -5.77 -15.24
CA VAL A 89 2.42 -5.74 -13.91
C VAL A 89 1.40 -5.43 -12.83
N ILE A 90 1.49 -6.15 -11.70
CA ILE A 90 0.69 -5.95 -10.49
C ILE A 90 1.66 -5.59 -9.37
N HIS A 91 1.39 -4.54 -8.59
CA HIS A 91 2.32 -4.05 -7.57
C HIS A 91 2.39 -4.98 -6.34
N THR A 92 1.24 -5.43 -5.86
CA THR A 92 1.05 -6.39 -4.76
C THR A 92 1.50 -5.97 -3.35
N ASP A 93 2.24 -4.87 -3.19
CA ASP A 93 2.65 -4.33 -1.88
C ASP A 93 2.29 -2.84 -1.69
N ILE A 94 1.11 -2.40 -2.16
CA ILE A 94 0.70 -0.98 -2.01
C ILE A 94 0.37 -0.70 -0.55
N GLN A 95 1.06 0.29 0.01
CA GLN A 95 0.85 0.82 1.37
C GLN A 95 1.54 2.18 1.54
N PRO A 96 1.32 2.91 2.64
CA PRO A 96 1.82 4.29 2.76
C PRO A 96 3.34 4.43 2.62
N ARG A 97 4.12 3.43 3.04
CA ARG A 97 5.59 3.46 2.95
C ARG A 97 6.13 3.33 1.50
N ASN A 98 5.31 2.83 0.59
CA ASN A 98 5.68 2.59 -0.81
C ASN A 98 5.14 3.69 -1.74
N VAL A 99 4.56 4.77 -1.19
CA VAL A 99 4.19 5.96 -1.94
C VAL A 99 5.04 7.11 -1.43
N MET A 100 5.82 7.73 -2.31
CA MET A 100 6.79 8.76 -1.95
C MET A 100 6.40 10.11 -2.56
N ILE A 101 6.66 11.20 -1.83
CA ILE A 101 6.54 12.57 -2.36
C ILE A 101 7.68 12.80 -3.37
N GLN A 102 7.37 13.33 -4.55
CA GLN A 102 8.40 13.70 -5.53
C GLN A 102 9.06 15.02 -5.13
N ILE A 103 10.38 15.11 -5.32
CA ILE A 103 11.13 16.34 -5.07
C ILE A 103 11.10 17.21 -6.33
N SER A 104 10.38 18.33 -6.27
CA SER A 104 10.20 19.23 -7.42
C SER A 104 11.44 20.05 -7.75
N ASP A 105 12.28 20.37 -6.74
CA ASP A 105 13.51 21.14 -6.91
C ASP A 105 14.71 20.38 -6.32
N LEU A 106 15.49 19.71 -7.18
CA LEU A 106 16.67 18.96 -6.75
C LEU A 106 17.79 19.84 -6.17
N SER A 107 17.75 21.17 -6.38
CA SER A 107 18.75 22.08 -5.81
C SER A 107 18.70 22.14 -4.29
N ILE A 108 17.55 21.81 -3.69
CA ILE A 108 17.38 21.74 -2.23
C ILE A 108 18.06 20.50 -1.63
N ILE A 109 18.40 19.51 -2.46
CA ILE A 109 19.17 18.34 -2.06
C ILE A 109 20.64 18.74 -1.95
N ALA A 110 20.95 19.53 -0.92
CA ALA A 110 22.32 19.61 -0.43
C ALA A 110 22.72 18.23 0.12
N SER A 111 23.99 17.87 -0.02
CA SER A 111 24.54 16.61 0.52
C SER A 111 24.58 16.65 2.06
N GLN A 112 23.42 16.58 2.70
CA GLN A 112 23.19 16.63 4.14
C GLN A 112 22.17 15.55 4.57
N PRO A 113 22.10 15.18 5.85
CA PRO A 113 21.12 14.21 6.33
C PRO A 113 19.69 14.67 6.00
N LEU A 114 18.99 13.89 5.16
CA LEU A 114 17.61 14.13 4.72
C LEU A 114 16.64 13.94 5.90
N ARG A 115 16.40 14.99 6.67
CA ARG A 115 15.33 14.98 7.66
C ARG A 115 14.30 16.09 7.46
N ASP A 116 14.67 17.28 6.97
CA ASP A 116 13.77 18.43 7.15
C ASP A 116 13.72 19.44 5.97
N PHE A 117 14.24 19.14 4.77
CA PHE A 117 14.55 20.20 3.78
C PHE A 117 14.00 20.06 2.36
N TYR A 118 13.23 19.01 2.02
CA TYR A 118 12.76 18.86 0.64
C TYR A 118 11.38 19.49 0.36
N ILE A 119 10.66 19.92 1.41
CA ILE A 119 9.47 20.77 1.31
C ILE A 119 9.81 22.10 2.00
N PRO A 120 10.25 23.13 1.25
CA PRO A 120 10.45 24.47 1.80
C PRO A 120 9.19 24.96 2.56
N GLU A 121 9.35 25.72 3.65
CA GLU A 121 8.21 26.26 4.43
C GLU A 121 7.23 27.09 3.59
N SER A 122 7.72 27.69 2.50
CA SER A 122 6.91 28.46 1.55
C SER A 122 6.17 27.61 0.51
N SER A 123 6.31 26.29 0.53
CA SER A 123 5.73 25.40 -0.47
C SER A 123 4.23 25.29 -0.30
N ASN A 124 3.50 25.39 -1.41
CA ASN A 124 2.10 25.04 -1.42
C ASN A 124 1.98 23.52 -1.50
N LEU A 125 1.44 22.89 -0.45
CA LEU A 125 1.30 21.43 -0.35
C LEU A 125 0.37 20.85 -1.44
N MET A 126 -0.49 21.68 -2.05
CA MET A 126 -1.33 21.28 -3.19
C MET A 126 -0.54 21.03 -4.48
N ASP A 127 0.69 21.55 -4.58
CA ASP A 127 1.52 21.42 -5.78
C ASP A 127 2.45 20.19 -5.73
N LEU A 128 2.47 19.46 -4.61
CA LEU A 128 3.30 18.27 -4.42
C LEU A 128 2.80 17.09 -5.27
N ASP A 129 3.72 16.37 -5.89
CA ASP A 129 3.43 15.12 -6.61
C ASP A 129 3.82 13.87 -5.81
N VAL A 130 3.21 12.73 -6.13
CA VAL A 130 3.56 11.42 -5.57
C VAL A 130 3.95 10.41 -6.65
N ALA A 131 4.85 9.51 -6.28
CA ALA A 131 5.22 8.34 -7.06
C ALA A 131 4.92 7.05 -6.29
N LEU A 132 4.37 6.05 -6.99
CA LEU A 132 4.31 4.67 -6.49
C LEU A 132 5.70 4.03 -6.68
N CYS A 133 6.28 3.60 -5.58
CA CYS A 133 7.66 3.11 -5.48
C CYS A 133 7.71 1.68 -4.93
N ASP A 134 8.92 1.11 -4.95
CA ASP A 134 9.21 -0.24 -4.45
C ASP A 134 8.43 -1.38 -5.14
N TRP A 135 8.81 -1.62 -6.40
CA TRP A 135 8.30 -2.71 -7.22
C TRP A 135 8.99 -4.06 -6.91
N GLY A 136 9.72 -4.18 -5.80
CA GLY A 136 10.47 -5.39 -5.45
C GLY A 136 9.58 -6.61 -5.17
N ALA A 137 8.32 -6.38 -4.79
CA ALA A 137 7.30 -7.40 -4.60
C ALA A 137 6.32 -7.51 -5.79
N ALA A 138 6.52 -6.76 -6.87
CA ALA A 138 5.63 -6.78 -8.02
C ALA A 138 5.60 -8.14 -8.69
N SER A 139 4.49 -8.45 -9.35
CA SER A 139 4.25 -9.72 -10.03
C SER A 139 3.65 -9.50 -11.41
N TRP A 140 3.75 -10.50 -12.29
CA TRP A 140 3.18 -10.44 -13.64
C TRP A 140 1.75 -10.96 -13.65
N THR A 141 0.89 -10.38 -14.49
CA THR A 141 -0.51 -10.80 -14.65
C THR A 141 -0.68 -12.21 -15.21
N ASP A 142 0.30 -12.71 -15.96
CA ASP A 142 0.30 -14.03 -16.63
C ASP A 142 1.23 -15.05 -15.96
N ASN A 143 2.07 -14.62 -15.03
CA ASN A 143 3.02 -15.47 -14.32
C ASN A 143 3.31 -14.96 -12.90
N HIS A 144 2.53 -15.44 -11.93
CA HIS A 144 2.68 -15.03 -10.54
C HIS A 144 4.04 -15.47 -9.96
N LEU A 145 4.79 -14.53 -9.38
CA LEU A 145 6.10 -14.83 -8.77
C LEU A 145 5.97 -15.50 -7.39
N THR A 146 4.87 -15.26 -6.69
CA THR A 146 4.54 -15.84 -5.38
C THR A 146 3.04 -15.72 -5.12
N GLU A 147 2.47 -16.67 -4.37
CA GLU A 147 1.07 -16.60 -3.91
C GLU A 147 0.92 -15.83 -2.58
N VAL A 148 2.03 -15.57 -1.89
CA VAL A 148 2.03 -14.81 -0.64
C VAL A 148 2.39 -13.37 -0.95
N ILE A 149 1.35 -12.59 -1.20
CA ILE A 149 1.43 -11.16 -1.50
C ILE A 149 0.71 -10.32 -0.44
N GLN A 150 0.92 -9.01 -0.52
CA GLN A 150 0.31 -7.97 0.31
C GLN A 150 0.69 -8.01 1.80
N PRO A 151 0.80 -6.83 2.44
CA PRO A 151 0.85 -6.74 3.89
C PRO A 151 -0.36 -7.42 4.52
N VAL A 152 -0.16 -8.05 5.68
CA VAL A 152 -1.20 -8.89 6.32
C VAL A 152 -2.53 -8.15 6.51
N LEU A 153 -2.50 -6.88 6.95
CA LEU A 153 -3.69 -6.08 7.21
C LEU A 153 -4.32 -5.47 5.94
N LEU A 154 -3.60 -5.49 4.81
CA LEU A 154 -4.10 -4.96 3.55
C LEU A 154 -4.49 -6.07 2.58
N ARG A 155 -4.29 -7.34 2.96
CA ARG A 155 -4.51 -8.48 2.07
C ARG A 155 -5.94 -8.54 1.56
N ALA A 156 -6.10 -8.68 0.26
CA ALA A 156 -7.39 -8.75 -0.40
C ALA A 156 -8.13 -10.07 -0.08
N PRO A 157 -9.47 -10.08 -0.14
CA PRO A 157 -10.33 -11.24 0.12
C PRO A 157 -9.87 -12.52 -0.61
N GLU A 158 -9.64 -12.42 -1.92
CA GLU A 158 -9.19 -13.53 -2.78
C GLU A 158 -7.80 -14.06 -2.38
N VAL A 159 -6.91 -13.19 -1.88
CA VAL A 159 -5.57 -13.59 -1.43
C VAL A 159 -5.63 -14.27 -0.08
N ILE A 160 -6.49 -13.82 0.86
CA ILE A 160 -6.72 -14.53 2.13
C ILE A 160 -7.26 -15.94 1.87
N LEU A 161 -8.22 -16.07 0.94
CA LEU A 161 -8.81 -17.36 0.55
C LEU A 161 -7.87 -18.23 -0.28
N ARG A 162 -6.74 -17.70 -0.74
CA ARG A 162 -5.85 -18.34 -1.71
C ARG A 162 -6.58 -18.76 -2.99
N ALA A 163 -7.54 -17.94 -3.41
CA ALA A 163 -8.19 -18.03 -4.71
C ALA A 163 -7.31 -17.36 -5.78
N PRO A 164 -7.59 -17.58 -7.08
CA PRO A 164 -6.94 -16.82 -8.14
C PRO A 164 -7.12 -15.32 -7.93
N TRP A 165 -6.03 -14.58 -8.08
CA TRP A 165 -5.98 -13.13 -7.90
C TRP A 165 -5.39 -12.46 -9.14
N GLY A 166 -5.48 -11.13 -9.22
CA GLY A 166 -4.95 -10.36 -10.33
C GLY A 166 -4.85 -8.87 -9.98
N ALA A 167 -4.74 -8.01 -11.00
CA ALA A 167 -4.63 -6.56 -10.83
C ALA A 167 -5.60 -5.89 -9.82
N PRO A 168 -6.86 -6.34 -9.64
CA PRO A 168 -7.78 -5.77 -8.65
C PRO A 168 -7.31 -5.85 -7.17
N VAL A 169 -6.28 -6.65 -6.85
CA VAL A 169 -5.70 -6.67 -5.49
C VAL A 169 -5.05 -5.32 -5.13
N ASP A 170 -4.49 -4.62 -6.10
CA ASP A 170 -3.88 -3.30 -5.91
C ASP A 170 -4.94 -2.23 -5.61
N ILE A 171 -6.12 -2.35 -6.25
CA ILE A 171 -7.26 -1.46 -5.99
C ILE A 171 -7.77 -1.61 -4.55
N TRP A 172 -7.83 -2.85 -4.06
CA TRP A 172 -8.16 -3.12 -2.66
C TRP A 172 -7.13 -2.49 -1.71
N ASN A 173 -5.84 -2.64 -1.98
CA ASN A 173 -4.81 -2.01 -1.15
C ASN A 173 -4.94 -0.48 -1.15
N LEU A 174 -5.10 0.13 -2.33
CA LEU A 174 -5.23 1.58 -2.44
C LEU A 174 -6.44 2.10 -1.66
N GLY A 175 -7.61 1.44 -1.73
CA GLY A 175 -8.79 1.85 -0.97
C GLY A 175 -8.53 1.88 0.55
N ALA A 176 -7.86 0.87 1.09
CA ALA A 176 -7.47 0.85 2.50
C ALA A 176 -6.44 1.94 2.86
N VAL A 177 -5.47 2.21 1.97
CA VAL A 177 -4.46 3.26 2.15
C VAL A 177 -5.09 4.65 2.16
N LEU A 178 -6.09 4.92 1.32
CA LEU A 178 -6.72 6.24 1.27
C LEU A 178 -7.38 6.61 2.59
N LEU A 179 -8.04 5.66 3.26
CA LEU A 179 -8.60 5.90 4.61
C LEU A 179 -7.49 6.15 5.65
N GLU A 180 -6.40 5.40 5.60
CA GLU A 180 -5.27 5.57 6.53
C GLU A 180 -4.60 6.93 6.37
N VAL A 181 -4.46 7.45 5.14
CA VAL A 181 -3.83 8.76 4.92
C VAL A 181 -4.80 9.92 5.20
N LEU A 182 -6.09 9.75 4.88
CA LEU A 182 -7.10 10.79 5.11
C LEU A 182 -7.37 11.02 6.60
N ASP A 183 -7.64 9.95 7.35
CA ASP A 183 -8.13 10.03 8.74
C ASP A 183 -7.20 9.39 9.78
N ALA A 184 -6.01 8.91 9.38
CA ALA A 184 -5.11 8.15 10.26
C ALA A 184 -5.77 6.88 10.85
N VAL A 185 -6.77 6.32 10.15
CA VAL A 185 -7.52 5.13 10.55
C VAL A 185 -7.11 3.94 9.68
N ARG A 186 -6.63 2.87 10.33
CA ARG A 186 -6.43 1.58 9.65
C ARG A 186 -7.76 0.87 9.49
N MET A 187 -8.08 0.48 8.26
CA MET A 187 -9.35 -0.17 7.94
C MET A 187 -9.52 -1.53 8.62
N PHE A 188 -8.41 -2.26 8.80
CA PHE A 188 -8.40 -3.59 9.42
C PHE A 188 -7.29 -3.67 10.46
N ASP A 189 -7.59 -4.32 11.58
CA ASP A 189 -6.58 -4.73 12.56
C ASP A 189 -6.58 -6.23 12.83
N GLY A 190 -7.64 -6.95 12.42
CA GLY A 190 -7.82 -8.38 12.58
C GLY A 190 -7.77 -8.85 14.02
N ARG A 191 -8.09 -7.99 14.99
CA ARG A 191 -8.02 -8.27 16.43
C ARG A 191 -9.41 -8.32 17.05
N ALA A 192 -9.51 -8.98 18.19
CA ALA A 192 -10.70 -8.96 19.02
C ALA A 192 -10.30 -9.07 20.51
N ALA A 193 -10.98 -8.32 21.38
CA ALA A 193 -10.72 -8.35 22.82
C ALA A 193 -10.93 -9.76 23.41
N GLN A 194 -11.95 -10.47 22.91
CA GLN A 194 -12.32 -11.82 23.31
C GLN A 194 -11.23 -12.86 23.02
N THR A 195 -10.30 -12.56 22.11
CA THR A 195 -9.16 -13.44 21.76
C THR A 195 -7.81 -12.88 22.20
N GLY A 196 -7.82 -11.95 23.17
CA GLY A 196 -6.61 -11.38 23.76
C GLY A 196 -5.93 -10.31 22.90
N GLY A 197 -6.63 -9.73 21.92
CA GLY A 197 -6.09 -8.67 21.07
C GLY A 197 -5.03 -9.13 20.08
N VAL A 198 -4.91 -10.44 19.85
CA VAL A 198 -3.98 -11.02 18.87
C VAL A 198 -4.63 -11.04 17.50
N TYR A 199 -3.85 -10.76 16.46
CA TYR A 199 -4.32 -10.86 15.08
C TYR A 199 -4.77 -12.30 14.76
N LYS A 200 -5.94 -12.45 14.15
CA LYS A 200 -6.40 -13.72 13.56
C LYS A 200 -7.04 -13.48 12.20
N THR A 201 -6.76 -14.35 11.24
CA THR A 201 -7.38 -14.31 9.91
C THR A 201 -8.91 -14.29 9.98
N LYS A 202 -9.50 -15.09 10.88
CA LYS A 202 -10.95 -15.08 11.12
C LYS A 202 -11.49 -13.68 11.45
N HIS A 203 -10.80 -12.94 12.30
CA HIS A 203 -11.21 -11.59 12.72
C HIS A 203 -11.11 -10.58 11.58
N HIS A 204 -10.08 -10.70 10.76
CA HIS A 204 -9.93 -9.89 9.56
C HIS A 204 -11.08 -10.18 8.56
N LEU A 205 -11.45 -11.46 8.36
CA LEU A 205 -12.59 -11.84 7.53
C LEU A 205 -13.93 -11.30 8.09
N GLU A 206 -14.12 -11.33 9.42
CA GLU A 206 -15.30 -10.74 10.08
C GLU A 206 -15.41 -9.23 9.82
N GLU A 207 -14.29 -8.50 9.85
CA GLU A 207 -14.24 -7.07 9.54
C GLU A 207 -14.60 -6.80 8.07
N MET A 208 -14.04 -7.60 7.15
CA MET A 208 -14.40 -7.52 5.73
C MET A 208 -15.89 -7.71 5.51
N VAL A 209 -16.49 -8.72 6.14
CA VAL A 209 -17.93 -9.00 6.01
C VAL A 209 -18.78 -7.88 6.62
N ALA A 210 -18.36 -7.34 7.77
CA ALA A 210 -19.08 -6.26 8.44
C ALA A 210 -19.11 -4.97 7.61
N LEU A 211 -18.01 -4.62 6.94
CA LEU A 211 -17.89 -3.39 6.15
C LEU A 211 -18.43 -3.52 4.72
N PHE A 212 -18.14 -4.65 4.07
CA PHE A 212 -18.28 -4.79 2.61
C PHE A 212 -19.23 -5.92 2.18
N GLY A 213 -19.84 -6.62 3.14
CA GLY A 213 -20.84 -7.66 2.89
C GLY A 213 -20.25 -9.06 2.70
N PRO A 214 -21.10 -10.05 2.42
CA PRO A 214 -20.70 -11.46 2.41
C PRO A 214 -19.79 -11.82 1.23
N PHE A 215 -19.04 -12.91 1.40
CA PHE A 215 -18.27 -13.51 0.32
C PHE A 215 -19.20 -14.20 -0.68
N PRO A 216 -19.04 -13.97 -1.99
CA PRO A 216 -19.86 -14.63 -2.99
C PRO A 216 -19.45 -16.11 -3.09
N SER A 217 -20.42 -16.99 -3.32
CA SER A 217 -20.23 -18.44 -3.32
C SER A 217 -19.21 -18.92 -4.34
N TRP A 218 -19.14 -18.28 -5.52
CA TRP A 218 -18.16 -18.63 -6.54
C TRP A 218 -16.72 -18.36 -6.07
N LEU A 219 -16.49 -17.29 -5.31
CA LEU A 219 -15.16 -16.95 -4.80
C LEU A 219 -14.72 -17.94 -3.73
N LEU A 220 -15.64 -18.30 -2.83
CA LEU A 220 -15.41 -19.38 -1.86
C LEU A 220 -15.11 -20.71 -2.56
N ALA A 221 -15.79 -21.03 -3.66
CA ALA A 221 -15.53 -22.25 -4.43
C ALA A 221 -14.16 -22.25 -5.15
N GLN A 222 -13.59 -21.07 -5.44
CA GLN A 222 -12.24 -20.93 -6.00
C GLN A 222 -11.15 -20.87 -4.92
N GLY A 223 -11.52 -20.59 -3.68
CA GLY A 223 -10.60 -20.57 -2.54
C GLY A 223 -10.01 -21.94 -2.26
N LYS A 224 -8.84 -21.96 -1.63
CA LYS A 224 -8.22 -23.21 -1.20
C LYS A 224 -9.10 -23.88 -0.15
N LYS A 225 -9.52 -25.12 -0.41
CA LYS A 225 -10.49 -25.87 0.39
C LYS A 225 -10.19 -25.85 1.88
N GLU A 226 -8.94 -26.06 2.29
CA GLU A 226 -8.56 -26.09 3.70
C GLU A 226 -8.76 -24.73 4.39
N VAL A 227 -8.56 -23.63 3.66
CA VAL A 227 -8.77 -22.27 4.18
C VAL A 227 -10.26 -21.96 4.27
N VAL A 228 -11.03 -22.33 3.23
CA VAL A 228 -12.48 -22.08 3.19
C VAL A 228 -13.19 -22.88 4.26
N ASP A 229 -12.89 -24.18 4.38
CA ASP A 229 -13.51 -25.07 5.37
C ASP A 229 -13.15 -24.66 6.81
N GLU A 230 -11.98 -24.04 7.03
CA GLU A 230 -11.56 -23.49 8.32
C GLU A 230 -12.46 -22.33 8.79
N PHE A 231 -12.83 -21.41 7.88
CA PHE A 231 -13.49 -20.16 8.25
C PHE A 231 -14.97 -20.07 7.90
N PHE A 232 -15.46 -20.83 6.93
CA PHE A 232 -16.82 -20.68 6.38
C PHE A 232 -17.67 -21.95 6.54
N ASP A 233 -18.96 -21.76 6.81
CA ASP A 233 -19.98 -22.81 6.84
C ASP A 233 -20.49 -23.16 5.42
N GLU A 234 -21.37 -24.15 5.34
CA GLU A 234 -21.97 -24.63 4.08
C GLU A 234 -22.82 -23.57 3.36
N ASN A 235 -23.22 -22.50 4.05
CA ASN A 235 -23.98 -21.39 3.49
C ASN A 235 -23.07 -20.19 3.12
N GLY A 236 -21.75 -20.33 3.26
CA GLY A 236 -20.79 -19.25 3.00
C GLY A 236 -20.74 -18.18 4.08
N ARG A 237 -21.25 -18.45 5.29
CA ARG A 237 -21.14 -17.56 6.45
C ARG A 237 -19.92 -17.91 7.28
N ILE A 238 -19.34 -16.91 7.94
CA ILE A 238 -18.21 -17.15 8.85
C ILE A 238 -18.65 -18.03 10.01
N ARG A 239 -17.88 -19.08 10.32
CA ARG A 239 -18.13 -20.01 11.44
C ARG A 239 -17.91 -19.31 12.78
N ASP A 240 -18.80 -19.56 13.73
CA ASP A 240 -18.73 -19.07 15.12
C ASP A 240 -18.35 -17.57 15.23
N PRO A 241 -19.05 -16.66 14.53
CA PRO A 241 -18.64 -15.26 14.47
C PRO A 241 -18.75 -14.61 15.86
N ILE A 242 -17.78 -13.76 16.20
CA ILE A 242 -17.85 -12.98 17.43
C ILE A 242 -18.69 -11.72 17.18
N PRO A 243 -19.57 -11.30 18.12
CA PRO A 243 -20.25 -10.01 18.02
C PRO A 243 -19.26 -8.87 17.87
N ARG A 244 -19.42 -8.08 16.80
CA ARG A 244 -18.65 -6.86 16.55
C ARG A 244 -19.55 -5.64 16.63
N PRO A 245 -19.03 -4.47 17.02
CA PRO A 245 -19.74 -3.21 16.81
C PRO A 245 -20.11 -3.06 15.34
N GLU A 246 -21.18 -2.29 15.08
CA GLU A 246 -21.55 -1.97 13.71
C GLU A 246 -20.41 -1.22 13.01
N ALA A 247 -19.88 -1.81 11.94
CA ALA A 247 -18.77 -1.25 11.19
C ALA A 247 -19.33 -0.34 10.10
N MET A 248 -19.30 0.97 10.36
CA MET A 248 -19.76 2.00 9.42
C MET A 248 -18.60 2.92 9.10
N LEU A 249 -18.23 3.02 7.82
CA LEU A 249 -17.19 3.94 7.35
C LEU A 249 -17.54 5.39 7.73
N GLU A 250 -18.83 5.70 7.78
CA GLU A 250 -19.42 6.95 8.23
C GLU A 250 -18.97 7.34 9.65
N ASN A 251 -18.72 6.36 10.53
CA ASN A 251 -18.26 6.62 11.90
C ASN A 251 -16.74 6.81 11.99
N TRP A 252 -15.98 6.39 10.98
CA TRP A 252 -14.52 6.42 11.00
C TRP A 252 -13.95 7.65 10.29
N ILE A 253 -14.67 8.15 9.29
CA ILE A 253 -14.26 9.32 8.51
C ILE A 253 -14.73 10.57 9.25
N GLU A 254 -13.84 11.23 9.96
CA GLU A 254 -14.13 12.46 10.72
C GLU A 254 -13.68 13.72 9.97
N SER A 255 -12.67 13.60 9.11
CA SER A 255 -12.07 14.70 8.35
C SER A 255 -13.00 15.32 7.30
N LEU A 256 -14.02 14.59 6.84
CA LEU A 256 -14.97 15.01 5.80
C LEU A 256 -16.38 15.21 6.37
N ALA A 257 -17.20 16.01 5.68
CA ALA A 257 -18.62 16.20 6.00
C ALA A 257 -19.47 16.40 4.74
N GLY A 258 -20.79 16.27 4.88
CA GLY A 258 -21.75 16.52 3.80
C GLY A 258 -21.51 15.64 2.57
N ASP A 259 -21.65 16.24 1.39
CA ASP A 259 -21.54 15.54 0.11
C ASP A 259 -20.14 14.97 -0.14
N ASP A 260 -19.06 15.69 0.24
CA ASP A 260 -17.68 15.20 0.08
C ASP A 260 -17.45 13.88 0.85
N LYS A 261 -17.99 13.78 2.07
CA LYS A 261 -17.95 12.53 2.86
C LYS A 261 -18.74 11.42 2.19
N ALA A 262 -19.97 11.72 1.74
CA ALA A 262 -20.83 10.74 1.12
C ALA A 262 -20.19 10.17 -0.15
N GLU A 263 -19.60 11.04 -0.98
CA GLU A 263 -18.92 10.65 -2.21
C GLU A 263 -17.63 9.88 -1.95
N PHE A 264 -16.82 10.28 -0.97
CA PHE A 264 -15.63 9.51 -0.58
C PHE A 264 -15.98 8.10 -0.10
N ILE A 265 -17.05 7.95 0.69
CA ILE A 265 -17.52 6.64 1.14
C ILE A 265 -17.97 5.78 -0.05
N MET A 266 -18.68 6.38 -1.01
CA MET A 266 -19.08 5.67 -2.23
C MET A 266 -17.87 5.26 -3.07
N PHE A 267 -16.86 6.13 -3.16
CA PHE A 267 -15.59 5.86 -3.82
C PHE A 267 -14.83 4.70 -3.15
N LEU A 268 -14.70 4.70 -1.82
CA LEU A 268 -14.12 3.57 -1.09
C LEU A 268 -14.91 2.27 -1.34
N LYS A 269 -16.24 2.34 -1.34
CA LYS A 269 -17.12 1.18 -1.62
C LYS A 269 -17.06 0.70 -3.06
N SER A 270 -16.59 1.48 -4.03
CA SER A 270 -16.37 1.05 -5.42
C SER A 270 -15.00 0.39 -5.62
N MET A 271 -14.02 0.73 -4.79
CA MET A 271 -12.70 0.09 -4.73
C MET A 271 -12.70 -1.21 -3.89
N MET A 272 -13.37 -1.18 -2.74
CA MET A 272 -13.31 -2.23 -1.71
C MET A 272 -14.48 -3.22 -1.82
N LYS A 273 -14.58 -3.91 -2.94
CA LYS A 273 -15.56 -5.01 -3.12
C LYS A 273 -14.96 -6.36 -2.73
N ILE A 274 -15.74 -7.20 -2.04
CA ILE A 274 -15.34 -8.58 -1.75
C ILE A 274 -15.16 -9.40 -3.04
N ASP A 275 -16.08 -9.22 -4.00
CA ASP A 275 -15.91 -9.77 -5.34
C ASP A 275 -14.89 -8.91 -6.12
N PRO A 276 -13.72 -9.45 -6.50
CA PRO A 276 -12.72 -8.67 -7.23
C PRO A 276 -13.19 -8.25 -8.63
N ARG A 277 -14.21 -8.91 -9.21
CA ARG A 277 -14.74 -8.59 -10.54
C ARG A 277 -15.64 -7.34 -10.53
N ASP A 278 -16.14 -6.96 -9.35
CA ASP A 278 -16.97 -5.79 -9.16
C ASP A 278 -16.14 -4.53 -8.80
N ARG A 279 -14.82 -4.67 -8.61
CA ARG A 279 -13.93 -3.52 -8.35
C ARG A 279 -13.71 -2.76 -9.64
N LEU A 280 -13.88 -1.44 -9.58
CA LEU A 280 -13.60 -0.58 -10.73
C LEU A 280 -12.11 -0.60 -11.07
N MET A 281 -11.80 -0.56 -12.37
CA MET A 281 -10.44 -0.42 -12.87
C MET A 281 -9.92 1.01 -12.64
N PRO A 282 -8.59 1.24 -12.59
CA PRO A 282 -8.04 2.56 -12.30
C PRO A 282 -8.61 3.70 -13.16
N LYS A 283 -8.76 3.45 -14.46
CA LYS A 283 -9.35 4.43 -15.39
C LYS A 283 -10.80 4.78 -15.07
N GLN A 284 -11.61 3.83 -14.61
CA GLN A 284 -13.01 4.07 -14.24
C GLN A 284 -13.10 4.83 -12.91
N LEU A 285 -12.20 4.54 -11.98
CA LEU A 285 -12.12 5.26 -10.71
C LEU A 285 -11.79 6.74 -10.92
N LEU A 286 -11.01 7.10 -11.94
CA LEU A 286 -10.73 8.50 -12.28
C LEU A 286 -11.98 9.30 -12.68
N ASP A 287 -13.07 8.64 -13.06
CA ASP A 287 -14.34 9.28 -13.45
C ASP A 287 -15.33 9.38 -12.27
N GLU A 288 -14.99 8.83 -11.10
CA GLU A 288 -15.89 8.85 -9.93
C GLU A 288 -16.09 10.28 -9.39
N PRO A 289 -17.30 10.62 -8.90
CA PRO A 289 -17.67 11.98 -8.48
C PRO A 289 -16.70 12.63 -7.50
N TRP A 290 -16.23 11.87 -6.51
CA TRP A 290 -15.33 12.37 -5.48
C TRP A 290 -14.03 12.95 -6.06
N LEU A 291 -13.53 12.40 -7.17
CA LEU A 291 -12.33 12.89 -7.85
C LEU A 291 -12.61 14.05 -8.82
N GLN A 292 -13.88 14.40 -9.10
CA GLN A 292 -14.20 15.47 -10.04
C GLN A 292 -14.21 16.87 -9.42
N HIS A 293 -14.14 16.98 -8.09
CA HIS A 293 -14.22 18.27 -7.38
C HIS A 293 -12.98 19.16 -7.51
N THR A 294 -11.90 18.65 -8.07
CA THR A 294 -10.64 19.40 -8.22
C THR A 294 -10.64 20.24 -9.49
N SER A 295 -10.78 21.56 -9.32
CA SER A 295 -10.42 22.59 -10.31
C SER A 295 -8.91 22.81 -10.35
#